data_AF-A0A4P6ABG6-F1
#
_entry.id   AF-A0A4P6ABG6-F1
#
_cell.length_a   1.000
_cell.length_b   1.000
_cell.length_c   1.000
_cell.angle_alpha   90.00
_cell.angle_beta   90.00
_cell.angle_gamma   90.00
#
_symmetry.space_group_name_H-M   'P 1'
#
loop_
_entity.id
_entity.type
_entity.pdbx_description
1 polymer ?
#
loop_
_entity_poly.entity_id
_entity_poly.type
_entity_poly.pdbx_seq_one_letter_code
_entity_poly.pdbx_strand_id
1 'polypeptide(L)' 'MSSANNTPMCFRPSADLKQRIKAVAKKERRSSSQIIVLAIEEGIQKLESASFATTAIQE' A
#
# COMPACT_ATOMS: atom_id res chain seq x y z
N MET A 1 7.18 -21.02 13.21
CA MET A 1 6.75 -20.05 12.18
C MET A 1 5.88 -19.03 12.90
N SER A 2 6.33 -17.79 13.11
CA SER A 2 5.50 -16.77 13.74
C SER A 2 4.29 -16.53 12.86
N SER A 3 3.10 -16.87 13.37
CA SER A 3 1.84 -16.44 12.78
C SER A 3 1.81 -14.92 12.87
N ALA A 4 2.19 -14.24 11.79
CA ALA A 4 1.95 -12.81 11.67
C ALA A 4 0.45 -12.61 11.90
N ASN A 5 0.10 -11.87 12.96
CA ASN A 5 -1.28 -11.51 13.25
C ASN A 5 -1.76 -10.57 12.14
N ASN A 6 -2.19 -11.15 11.03
CA ASN A 6 -2.72 -10.42 9.89
C ASN A 6 -4.14 -10.01 10.22
N THR A 7 -4.30 -8.79 10.73
CA THR A 7 -5.62 -8.19 10.94
C THR A 7 -6.26 -7.91 9.58
N PRO A 8 -7.44 -8.49 9.27
CA PRO A 8 -8.09 -8.23 8.00
C PRO A 8 -8.57 -6.77 7.93
N MET A 9 -8.20 -6.07 6.86
CA MET A 9 -8.67 -4.72 6.56
C MET A 9 -9.53 -4.71 5.30
N CYS A 10 -10.65 -3.98 5.32
CA CYS A 10 -11.49 -3.81 4.15
C CYS A 10 -10.96 -2.65 3.29
N PHE A 11 -10.42 -2.98 2.12
CA PHE A 11 -9.96 -1.99 1.14
C PHE A 11 -10.97 -1.86 -0.01
N ARG A 12 -11.45 -0.65 -0.28
CA ARG A 12 -12.44 -0.34 -1.32
C ARG A 12 -11.84 0.59 -2.39
N PRO A 13 -11.02 0.06 -3.33
CA PRO A 13 -10.44 0.86 -4.40
C PRO A 13 -11.49 1.27 -5.44
N SER A 14 -11.20 2.34 -6.18
CA SER A 14 -11.92 2.66 -7.42
C SER A 14 -11.76 1.54 -8.45
N ALA A 15 -12.64 1.52 -9.46
CA ALA A 15 -12.60 0.50 -10.53
C ALA A 15 -11.26 0.52 -11.29
N ASP A 16 -10.74 1.71 -11.61
CA ASP A 16 -9.45 1.90 -12.27
C ASP A 16 -8.29 1.35 -11.43
N LEU A 17 -8.22 1.74 -10.15
CA LEU A 17 -7.17 1.29 -9.25
C LEU A 17 -7.21 -0.25 -9.06
N LYS A 18 -8.41 -0.83 -8.99
CA LYS A 18 -8.59 -2.29 -8.93
C LYS A 18 -8.04 -2.99 -10.17
N GLN A 19 -8.25 -2.42 -11.36
CA GLN A 19 -7.72 -2.98 -12.61
C GLN A 19 -6.19 -2.90 -12.65
N ARG A 20 -5.61 -1.77 -12.24
CA ARG A 20 -4.16 -1.58 -12.16
C ARG A 20 -3.50 -2.55 -11.18
N ILE A 21 -4.07 -2.72 -9.97
CA ILE A 21 -3.58 -3.69 -8.99
C ILE A 21 -3.58 -5.11 -9.57
N LYS A 22 -4.68 -5.52 -10.23
CA LYS A 22 -4.76 -6.84 -10.87
C LYS A 22 -3.72 -7.04 -11.97
N ALA A 23 -3.48 -6.01 -12.78
CA ALA A 23 -2.47 -6.07 -13.85
C ALA A 23 -1.06 -6.26 -13.29
N VAL A 24 -0.70 -5.49 -12.26
CA VAL A 24 0.60 -5.60 -11.58
C VAL A 24 0.73 -6.94 -10.86
N ALA A 25 -0.31 -7.40 -10.15
CA ALA A 25 -0.33 -8.69 -9.49
C ALA A 25 -0.06 -9.85 -10.46
N LYS A 26 -0.67 -9.80 -11.65
CA LYS A 26 -0.44 -10.79 -12.71
C LYS A 26 1.01 -10.74 -13.22
N LYS A 27 1.56 -9.54 -13.43
CA LYS A 27 2.94 -9.35 -13.91
C LYS A 27 3.97 -9.88 -12.91
N GLU A 28 3.80 -9.56 -11.64
CA GLU A 28 4.73 -9.90 -10.55
C GLU A 28 4.50 -11.31 -9.97
N ARG A 29 3.49 -12.05 -10.46
CA ARG A 29 3.07 -13.37 -9.93
C ARG A 29 2.81 -13.35 -8.42
N ARG A 30 2.20 -12.27 -7.92
CA ARG A 30 1.87 -12.04 -6.51
C ARG A 30 0.38 -11.87 -6.31
N SER A 31 -0.09 -12.02 -5.07
CA SER A 31 -1.50 -11.73 -4.76
C SER A 31 -1.77 -10.23 -4.78
N SER A 32 -3.01 -9.83 -5.06
CA SER A 32 -3.40 -8.42 -5.00
C SER A 32 -3.11 -7.79 -3.64
N SER A 33 -3.30 -8.55 -2.55
CA SER A 33 -3.00 -8.07 -1.19
C SER A 33 -1.50 -7.79 -0.99
N GLN A 34 -0.62 -8.64 -1.52
CA GLN A 34 0.83 -8.39 -1.47
C GLN A 34 1.23 -7.15 -2.25
N ILE A 35 0.63 -6.94 -3.44
CA ILE A 35 0.86 -5.72 -4.22
C ILE A 35 0.38 -4.47 -3.47
N ILE A 36 -0.78 -4.54 -2.83
CA ILE A 36 -1.34 -3.43 -2.04
C ILE A 36 -0.40 -3.08 -0.88
N VAL A 37 0.09 -4.07 -0.12
CA VAL A 37 1.01 -3.85 1.00
C VAL A 37 2.28 -3.14 0.52
N LEU A 38 2.93 -3.67 -0.53
CA LEU A 38 4.16 -3.08 -1.07
C LEU A 38 3.96 -1.63 -1.54
N ALA A 39 2.84 -1.36 -2.24
CA ALA A 39 2.53 -0.02 -2.72
C ALA A 39 2.24 0.96 -1.57
N ILE A 40 1.60 0.49 -0.50
CA ILE A 40 1.35 1.30 0.70
C ILE A 40 2.65 1.58 1.45
N GLU A 41 3.50 0.58 1.66
CA GLU A 41 4.81 0.75 2.31
C GLU A 41 5.68 1.76 1.56
N GLU A 42 5.78 1.64 0.23
CA GLU A 42 6.52 2.60 -0.60
C GLU A 42 5.89 4.01 -0.55
N GLY A 43 4.55 4.08 -0.54
CA GLY A 43 3.81 5.33 -0.42
C GLY A 43 4.04 6.04 0.91
N ILE A 44 3.99 5.30 2.02
CA ILE A 44 4.26 5.81 3.38
C ILE A 44 5.70 6.31 3.44
N GLN A 45 6.69 5.53 2.99
CA GLN A 45 8.08 5.94 3.00
C GLN A 45 8.32 7.24 2.21
N LYS A 46 7.66 7.39 1.04
CA LYS A 46 7.71 8.62 0.25
C LYS A 46 7.04 9.78 0.97
N LEU A 47 5.91 9.55 1.63
CA LEU A 47 5.22 10.56 2.43
C LEU A 47 6.06 10.99 3.62
N GLU A 48 6.65 10.06 4.38
CA GLU A 48 7.56 10.36 5.49
C GLU A 48 8.77 11.17 4.98
N SER A 49 9.36 10.74 3.87
CA SER A 49 10.49 11.45 3.26
C SER A 49 10.11 12.84 2.73
N ALA A 50 8.88 13.03 2.26
CA ALA A 50 8.34 14.31 1.79
C ALA A 50 7.82 15.20 2.95
N SER A 51 7.36 14.60 4.05
CA SER A 51 6.80 15.28 5.23
C SER A 51 7.87 15.99 6.06
N PHE A 52 9.16 15.68 5.91
CA PHE A 52 10.22 16.52 6.46
C PHE A 52 10.51 17.79 5.63
N ALA A 53 9.99 17.89 4.40
CA ALA A 53 10.14 19.07 3.55
C ALA A 53 8.97 20.06 3.65
N THR A 54 7.84 19.65 4.23
CA THR A 54 6.67 20.53 4.44
C THR A 54 6.27 20.50 5.91
N THR A 55 6.93 21.37 6.68
CA THR A 55 6.42 22.13 7.83
C THR A 55 5.11 21.67 8.50
N ALA A 56 5.15 21.61 9.83
CA ALA A 56 4.07 22.08 10.71
C ALA A 56 2.65 21.58 10.41
N ILE A 57 2.32 20.41 10.94
CA ILE A 57 1.07 20.31 11.70
C ILE A 57 1.52 20.20 13.15
N GLN A 58 1.57 21.36 13.81
CA GLN A 58 1.49 21.47 15.26
C GLN A 58 0.20 20.78 15.70
N GLU A 59 0.33 19.74 16.50
CA GLU A 59 -0.54 19.54 17.66
C GLU A 59 0.33 19.53 18.92
#